data_AF-A0A7I8MVL4-F1
#
_entry.id   AF-A0A7I8MVL4-F1
#
_cell.length_a   1.000
_cell.length_b   1.000
_cell.length_c   1.000
_cell.angle_alpha   90.00
_cell.angle_beta   90.00
_cell.angle_gamma   90.00
#
_symmetry.space_group_name_H-M   'P 1'
#
loop_
_entity.id
_entity.type
_entity.pdbx_description
1 polymer ?
#
loop_
_entity_poly.entity_id
_entity_poly.type
_entity_poly.pdbx_seq_one_letter_code
_entity_poly.pdbx_strand_id
1 'polypeptide(L)'
;MFKNKIRVSSGVRQLDRLLGGLFIGDNVVWYDDAGSLAAVFSFNFIQESQEQQKPLIYFSFDRSPKTIIEELGPLAESRYLTILDCFTHGKGDGSEIFSNFYEKNGAKWPYQIIMVKEPWKPEKVAESIYTVHGAMKSDVRFVFESLTGMQDLWGGEEQILKFYTRSCPRLYELETIAYWIMEKGAHSDRLKANINQIAQVAIDLSIKRGKSALTILKADKRKPDTLNIPNNYWDDGMTVSFESESHRMGKIDLGMRLRDLRTRQGLSQKELAGLIGVTPSTISQIESNTIYPSLPALFKIAQMLNVSIGSLFKDMPETAIQVVFSGRGTRVSFPYLPKGTLTGYRLSPADFDAKAEPYIIEIGPDEKISSHFFIHKGEEMGYVLSGKLAFKIRNAVHTATAGDLIYLTSDMPSEWKNVGEETCRLLWISIK
;
A
#
# COMPACT_ATOMS: atom_id res chain seq x y z
N MET A 1 5.57 -35.38 -2.56
CA MET A 1 4.55 -34.99 -1.56
C MET A 1 4.52 -33.46 -1.34
N PHE A 2 4.48 -32.63 -2.39
CA PHE A 2 4.29 -31.16 -2.27
C PHE A 2 3.00 -30.64 -2.93
N LYS A 3 2.19 -31.55 -3.49
CA LYS A 3 1.01 -31.21 -4.30
C LYS A 3 -0.18 -30.64 -3.51
N ASN A 4 -0.13 -30.59 -2.17
CA ASN A 4 -1.28 -30.25 -1.32
C ASN A 4 -1.04 -29.12 -0.30
N LYS A 5 0.10 -28.42 -0.30
CA LYS A 5 0.28 -27.29 0.64
C LYS A 5 -0.46 -26.05 0.15
N ILE A 6 -1.26 -25.46 1.05
CA ILE A 6 -2.03 -24.25 0.77
C ILE A 6 -1.07 -23.05 0.71
N ARG A 7 -1.08 -22.34 -0.42
CA ARG A 7 -0.31 -21.11 -0.63
C ARG A 7 -1.01 -19.94 0.06
N VAL A 8 -0.24 -19.07 0.70
CA VAL A 8 -0.70 -17.87 1.40
C VAL A 8 0.10 -16.65 0.95
N SER A 9 -0.55 -15.49 0.94
CA SER A 9 0.05 -14.20 0.63
C SER A 9 0.88 -13.68 1.81
N SER A 10 2.01 -13.04 1.54
CA SER A 10 2.77 -12.28 2.54
C SER A 10 2.23 -10.86 2.76
N GLY A 11 1.24 -10.43 1.97
CA GLY A 11 0.79 -9.04 1.87
C GLY A 11 1.65 -8.21 0.91
N VAL A 12 2.83 -8.71 0.51
CA VAL A 12 3.74 -8.02 -0.41
C VAL A 12 3.85 -8.84 -1.70
N ARG A 13 3.12 -8.42 -2.74
CA ARG A 13 3.01 -9.16 -4.01
C ARG A 13 4.35 -9.53 -4.63
N GLN A 14 5.32 -8.61 -4.63
CA GLN A 14 6.62 -8.88 -5.22
C GLN A 14 7.45 -9.84 -4.38
N LEU A 15 7.34 -9.80 -3.05
CA LEU A 15 7.93 -10.80 -2.17
C LEU A 15 7.37 -12.19 -2.46
N ASP A 16 6.04 -12.31 -2.61
CA ASP A 16 5.41 -13.58 -2.99
C ASP A 16 5.89 -14.10 -4.35
N ARG A 17 6.22 -13.19 -5.26
CA ARG A 17 6.80 -13.56 -6.56
C ARG A 17 8.23 -14.05 -6.42
N LEU A 18 9.07 -13.33 -5.66
CA LEU A 18 10.46 -13.68 -5.40
C LEU A 18 10.57 -15.02 -4.64
N LEU A 19 9.70 -15.26 -3.67
CA LEU A 19 9.68 -16.50 -2.89
C LEU A 19 9.03 -17.67 -3.65
N GLY A 20 8.10 -17.41 -4.57
CA GLY A 20 7.14 -18.42 -5.03
C GLY A 20 5.96 -18.61 -4.06
N GLY A 21 5.76 -17.64 -3.15
CA GLY A 21 4.71 -17.59 -2.13
C GLY A 21 5.09 -18.24 -0.82
N LEU A 22 4.36 -17.85 0.22
CA LEU A 22 4.35 -18.54 1.50
C LEU A 22 3.39 -19.73 1.44
N PHE A 23 3.61 -20.70 2.31
CA PHE A 23 2.80 -21.89 2.41
C PHE A 23 2.49 -22.17 3.88
N ILE A 24 1.32 -22.74 4.12
CA ILE A 24 0.95 -23.26 5.43
C ILE A 24 2.03 -24.24 5.96
N GLY A 25 2.46 -24.01 7.20
CA GLY A 25 3.57 -24.65 7.88
C GLY A 25 4.92 -23.94 7.74
N ASP A 26 5.02 -22.81 7.02
CA ASP A 26 6.29 -22.10 6.89
C ASP A 26 6.72 -21.44 8.20
N ASN A 27 7.92 -21.79 8.67
CA ASN A 27 8.73 -20.94 9.53
C ASN A 27 9.60 -20.04 8.65
N VAL A 28 9.33 -18.74 8.71
CA VAL A 28 9.99 -17.69 7.91
C VAL A 28 10.90 -16.88 8.83
N VAL A 29 12.20 -16.98 8.64
CA VAL A 29 13.18 -16.25 9.43
C VAL A 29 13.62 -15.00 8.69
N TRP A 30 13.58 -13.87 9.39
CA TRP A 30 14.00 -12.56 8.92
C TRP A 30 15.26 -12.13 9.68
N TYR A 31 16.39 -12.12 8.99
CA TYR A 31 17.64 -11.57 9.49
C TYR A 31 17.65 -10.06 9.21
N ASP A 32 17.44 -9.27 10.24
CA ASP A 32 17.27 -7.82 10.14
C ASP A 32 18.58 -7.08 10.43
N ASP A 33 18.87 -6.05 9.63
CA ASP A 33 20.01 -5.14 9.81
C ASP A 33 19.53 -3.97 10.68
N ALA A 34 20.04 -3.89 11.91
CA ALA A 34 19.64 -2.88 12.90
C ALA A 34 18.16 -2.91 13.35
N GLY A 35 17.45 -4.03 13.13
CA GLY A 35 16.19 -4.35 13.82
C GLY A 35 14.95 -3.53 13.42
N SER A 36 15.00 -2.77 12.32
CA SER A 36 13.89 -1.92 11.89
C SER A 36 13.34 -2.23 10.49
N LEU A 37 14.00 -3.07 9.70
CA LEU A 37 13.60 -3.29 8.31
C LEU A 37 12.50 -4.34 8.18
N ALA A 38 12.41 -5.28 9.11
CA ALA A 38 11.40 -6.36 9.08
C ALA A 38 10.00 -5.89 9.51
N ALA A 39 9.90 -4.73 10.16
CA ALA A 39 8.64 -4.21 10.70
C ALA A 39 7.59 -4.02 9.59
N VAL A 40 7.97 -3.41 8.46
CA VAL A 40 7.03 -3.16 7.35
C VAL A 40 6.47 -4.46 6.76
N PHE A 41 7.28 -5.52 6.65
CA PHE A 41 6.82 -6.83 6.18
C PHE A 41 5.89 -7.50 7.19
N SER A 42 6.13 -7.29 8.49
CA SER A 42 5.23 -7.76 9.54
C SER A 42 3.89 -7.05 9.48
N PHE A 43 3.85 -5.74 9.25
CA PHE A 43 2.61 -4.97 9.11
C PHE A 43 1.80 -5.40 7.89
N ASN A 44 2.46 -5.62 6.74
CA ASN A 44 1.81 -6.19 5.55
C ASN A 44 1.23 -7.58 5.83
N PHE A 45 1.97 -8.43 6.54
CA PHE A 45 1.49 -9.75 6.91
C PHE A 45 0.30 -9.69 7.88
N ILE A 46 0.29 -8.73 8.83
CA ILE A 46 -0.85 -8.47 9.71
C ILE A 46 -2.07 -8.02 8.90
N GLN A 47 -1.92 -7.03 8.03
CA GLN A 47 -3.02 -6.54 7.19
C GLN A 47 -3.63 -7.67 6.35
N GLU A 48 -2.81 -8.44 5.64
CA GLU A 48 -3.26 -9.57 4.82
C GLU A 48 -3.99 -10.63 5.66
N SER A 49 -3.56 -10.85 6.91
CA SER A 49 -4.24 -11.76 7.84
C SER A 49 -5.63 -11.27 8.21
N GLN A 50 -5.77 -9.97 8.46
CA GLN A 50 -7.05 -9.36 8.79
C GLN A 50 -8.02 -9.38 7.60
N GLU A 51 -7.53 -9.08 6.39
CA GLU A 51 -8.31 -9.14 5.15
C GLU A 51 -8.84 -10.54 4.88
N GLN A 52 -8.03 -11.57 5.17
CA GLN A 52 -8.44 -12.97 5.07
C GLN A 52 -9.19 -13.50 6.31
N GLN A 53 -9.43 -12.65 7.31
CA GLN A 53 -10.09 -13.02 8.58
C GLN A 53 -9.38 -14.18 9.30
N LYS A 54 -8.06 -14.21 9.21
CA LYS A 54 -7.21 -15.21 9.87
C LYS A 54 -6.64 -14.64 11.17
N PRO A 55 -6.71 -15.40 12.27
CA PRO A 55 -6.14 -14.97 13.53
C PRO A 55 -4.61 -14.89 13.41
N LEU A 56 -4.05 -13.81 13.93
CA LEU A 56 -2.63 -13.58 14.05
C LEU A 56 -2.27 -13.25 15.49
N ILE A 57 -1.20 -13.90 15.97
CA ILE A 57 -0.63 -13.67 17.29
C ILE A 57 0.72 -12.96 17.14
N TYR A 58 0.82 -11.76 17.68
CA TYR A 58 2.02 -10.93 17.65
C TYR A 58 2.72 -10.97 19.02
N PHE A 59 3.96 -11.42 19.08
CA PHE A 59 4.74 -11.51 20.31
C PHE A 59 5.68 -10.34 20.42
N SER A 60 5.51 -9.51 21.44
CA SER A 60 6.39 -8.38 21.70
C SER A 60 7.32 -8.62 22.87
N PHE A 61 8.63 -8.55 22.61
CA PHE A 61 9.70 -8.73 23.60
C PHE A 61 10.49 -7.45 23.86
N ASP A 62 10.61 -6.58 22.85
CA ASP A 62 11.49 -5.41 22.90
C ASP A 62 10.72 -4.10 23.12
N ARG A 63 9.41 -4.09 22.90
CA ARG A 63 8.60 -2.87 22.93
C ARG A 63 7.42 -2.98 23.87
N SER A 64 7.09 -1.85 24.49
CA SER A 64 5.93 -1.76 25.37
C SER A 64 4.62 -1.91 24.57
N PRO A 65 3.54 -2.38 25.20
CA PRO A 65 2.23 -2.42 24.57
C PRO A 65 1.79 -1.08 23.97
N LYS A 66 2.07 0.03 24.65
CA LYS A 66 1.77 1.38 24.15
C LYS A 66 2.48 1.66 22.82
N THR A 67 3.79 1.38 22.76
CA THR A 67 4.61 1.57 21.55
C THR A 67 4.08 0.73 20.39
N ILE A 68 3.77 -0.55 20.63
CA ILE A 68 3.24 -1.44 19.60
C ILE A 68 1.90 -0.93 19.05
N ILE A 69 1.01 -0.45 19.91
CA ILE A 69 -0.29 0.08 19.49
C ILE A 69 -0.13 1.37 18.68
N GLU A 70 0.75 2.27 19.10
CA GLU A 70 1.05 3.50 18.37
C GLU A 70 1.60 3.22 16.97
N GLU A 71 2.50 2.24 16.83
CA GLU A 71 3.07 1.87 15.54
C GLU A 71 2.10 1.11 14.63
N LEU A 72 1.33 0.16 15.18
CA LEU A 72 0.33 -0.59 14.40
C LEU A 72 -0.82 0.33 13.93
N GLY A 73 -1.11 1.39 14.69
CA GLY A 73 -2.19 2.32 14.39
C GLY A 73 -3.51 1.57 14.15
N PRO A 74 -4.21 1.79 13.01
CA PRO A 74 -5.46 1.10 12.70
C PRO A 74 -5.39 -0.43 12.68
N LEU A 75 -4.21 -1.01 12.42
CA LEU A 75 -4.04 -2.48 12.41
C LEU A 75 -4.22 -3.09 13.80
N ALA A 76 -4.04 -2.31 14.87
CA ALA A 76 -4.28 -2.78 16.24
C ALA A 76 -5.77 -3.06 16.50
N GLU A 77 -6.68 -2.35 15.82
CA GLU A 77 -8.12 -2.40 16.06
C GLU A 77 -8.81 -3.57 15.34
N SER A 78 -8.29 -4.78 15.54
CA SER A 78 -8.80 -5.98 14.88
C SER A 78 -9.06 -7.12 15.86
N ARG A 79 -10.24 -7.74 15.74
CA ARG A 79 -10.58 -8.97 16.48
C ARG A 79 -9.72 -10.18 16.10
N TYR A 80 -9.03 -10.09 14.97
CA TYR A 80 -8.17 -11.14 14.44
C TYR A 80 -6.70 -10.96 14.86
N LEU A 81 -6.37 -9.88 15.58
CA LEU A 81 -5.02 -9.66 16.11
C LEU A 81 -5.04 -9.84 17.63
N THR A 82 -4.19 -10.73 18.12
CA THR A 82 -3.88 -10.86 19.55
C THR A 82 -2.41 -10.52 19.78
N ILE A 83 -2.14 -9.55 20.64
CA ILE A 83 -0.77 -9.18 21.02
C ILE A 83 -0.43 -9.88 22.34
N LEU A 84 0.65 -10.65 22.34
CA LEU A 84 1.24 -11.21 23.55
C LEU A 84 2.38 -10.31 24.01
N ASP A 85 2.15 -9.65 25.14
CA ASP A 85 3.10 -8.75 25.78
C ASP A 85 4.05 -9.57 26.67
N CYS A 86 5.25 -9.83 26.15
CA CYS A 86 6.38 -10.39 26.87
C CYS A 86 7.34 -9.29 27.37
N PHE A 87 7.10 -8.03 27.02
CA PHE A 87 7.96 -6.91 27.38
C PHE A 87 7.72 -6.46 28.82
N THR A 88 6.47 -6.25 29.24
CA THR A 88 6.15 -5.60 30.53
C THR A 88 6.80 -6.30 31.72
N HIS A 89 6.73 -7.63 31.78
CA HIS A 89 7.42 -8.46 32.79
C HIS A 89 8.78 -8.99 32.32
N GLY A 90 9.18 -8.71 31.09
CA GLY A 90 10.50 -9.02 30.55
C GLY A 90 11.42 -7.82 30.73
N LYS A 91 11.76 -7.15 29.63
CA LYS A 91 12.63 -5.96 29.62
C LYS A 91 12.05 -4.76 30.38
N GLY A 92 10.73 -4.71 30.56
CA GLY A 92 10.05 -3.70 31.38
C GLY A 92 10.16 -3.94 32.89
N ASP A 93 10.70 -5.09 33.31
CA ASP A 93 10.99 -5.47 34.70
C ASP A 93 9.78 -5.37 35.66
N GLY A 94 8.57 -5.48 35.12
CA GLY A 94 7.33 -5.34 35.89
C GLY A 94 7.08 -3.94 36.45
N SER A 95 7.80 -2.93 35.96
CA SER A 95 7.65 -1.54 36.41
C SER A 95 6.20 -1.06 36.32
N GLU A 96 5.74 -0.32 37.35
CA GLU A 96 4.40 0.27 37.39
C GLU A 96 4.12 1.14 36.17
N ILE A 97 5.14 1.80 35.61
CA ILE A 97 5.00 2.64 34.40
C ILE A 97 4.38 1.86 33.23
N PHE A 98 4.78 0.59 33.07
CA PHE A 98 4.26 -0.28 32.01
C PHE A 98 3.00 -1.02 32.44
N SER A 99 2.90 -1.39 33.71
CA SER A 99 1.70 -2.05 34.26
C SER A 99 0.47 -1.14 34.25
N ASN A 100 0.65 0.17 34.46
CA ASN A 100 -0.41 1.18 34.42
C ASN A 100 -1.10 1.26 33.05
N PHE A 101 -0.45 0.77 31.98
CA PHE A 101 -1.10 0.60 30.69
C PHE A 101 -2.41 -0.19 30.81
N TYR A 102 -2.45 -1.21 31.66
CA TYR A 102 -3.60 -2.10 31.83
C TYR A 102 -4.70 -1.56 32.75
N GLU A 103 -4.50 -0.40 33.37
CA GLU A 103 -5.51 0.25 34.20
C GLU A 103 -6.64 0.80 33.34
N LYS A 104 -7.75 0.07 33.30
CA LYS A 104 -8.83 0.33 32.33
C LYS A 104 -9.87 1.33 32.79
N ASN A 105 -9.96 1.72 34.07
CA ASN A 105 -11.01 2.61 34.60
C ASN A 105 -12.44 2.34 34.03
N GLY A 106 -12.75 1.08 33.67
CA GLY A 106 -14.02 0.66 33.04
C GLY A 106 -14.09 0.61 31.50
N ALA A 107 -13.06 1.02 30.76
CA ALA A 107 -13.04 1.04 29.29
C ALA A 107 -12.74 -0.34 28.66
N LYS A 108 -13.48 -0.70 27.60
CA LYS A 108 -13.13 -1.80 26.69
C LYS A 108 -12.21 -1.27 25.61
N TRP A 109 -11.10 -1.97 25.37
CA TRP A 109 -10.20 -1.64 24.28
C TRP A 109 -10.64 -2.28 22.96
N PRO A 110 -10.41 -1.61 21.81
CA PRO A 110 -10.65 -2.20 20.50
C PRO A 110 -9.62 -3.28 20.11
N TYR A 111 -8.54 -3.42 20.90
CA TYR A 111 -7.44 -4.36 20.68
C TYR A 111 -7.38 -5.46 21.75
N GLN A 112 -6.85 -6.64 21.37
CA GLN A 112 -6.65 -7.77 22.28
C GLN A 112 -5.17 -7.88 22.67
N ILE A 113 -4.87 -7.64 23.95
CA ILE A 113 -3.51 -7.76 24.51
C ILE A 113 -3.56 -8.70 25.71
N ILE A 114 -2.65 -9.67 25.72
CA ILE A 114 -2.49 -10.65 26.80
C ILE A 114 -1.08 -10.51 27.35
N MET A 115 -0.98 -10.20 28.64
CA MET A 115 0.30 -10.10 29.33
C MET A 115 0.82 -11.51 29.67
N VAL A 116 2.06 -11.81 29.27
CA VAL A 116 2.77 -13.01 29.72
C VAL A 116 3.40 -12.71 31.08
N LYS A 117 3.07 -13.53 32.09
CA LYS A 117 3.49 -13.28 33.49
C LYS A 117 4.96 -13.57 33.73
N GLU A 118 5.49 -14.60 33.08
CA GLU A 118 6.87 -15.09 33.30
C GLU A 118 7.61 -15.23 31.96
N PRO A 119 7.78 -14.14 31.18
CA PRO A 119 8.39 -14.20 29.85
C PRO A 119 9.85 -14.63 29.89
N TRP A 120 10.53 -14.52 31.03
CA TRP A 120 11.90 -15.00 31.25
C TRP A 120 12.04 -16.52 31.33
N LYS A 121 10.92 -17.25 31.34
CA LYS A 121 10.87 -18.71 31.29
C LYS A 121 10.42 -19.18 29.89
N PRO A 122 11.31 -19.74 29.06
CA PRO A 122 10.95 -20.19 27.70
C PRO A 122 9.74 -21.15 27.67
N GLU A 123 9.61 -22.01 28.67
CA GLU A 123 8.49 -22.94 28.82
C GLU A 123 7.15 -22.24 29.06
N LYS A 124 7.15 -21.08 29.75
CA LYS A 124 5.95 -20.27 30.00
C LYS A 124 5.52 -19.48 28.78
N VAL A 125 6.48 -19.01 27.99
CA VAL A 125 6.21 -18.42 26.67
C VAL A 125 5.63 -19.49 25.73
N ALA A 126 6.19 -20.70 25.74
CA ALA A 126 5.66 -21.83 24.98
C ALA A 126 4.22 -22.18 25.39
N GLU A 127 3.95 -22.30 26.70
CA GLU A 127 2.60 -22.54 27.23
C GLU A 127 1.60 -21.47 26.77
N SER A 128 2.01 -20.20 26.75
CA SER A 128 1.19 -19.08 26.30
C SER A 128 0.86 -19.17 24.81
N ILE A 129 1.82 -19.55 23.95
CA ILE A 129 1.58 -19.82 22.52
C ILE A 129 0.44 -20.82 22.35
N TYR A 130 0.53 -21.98 23.02
CA TYR A 130 -0.42 -23.08 22.83
C TYR A 130 -1.79 -22.80 23.44
N THR A 131 -1.83 -22.08 24.56
CA THR A 131 -3.10 -21.69 25.21
C THR A 131 -3.89 -20.75 24.31
N VAL A 132 -3.24 -19.74 23.73
CA VAL A 132 -3.90 -18.77 22.83
C VAL A 132 -4.27 -19.43 21.51
N HIS A 133 -3.36 -20.21 20.93
CA HIS A 133 -3.62 -20.96 19.69
C HIS A 133 -4.78 -21.96 19.85
N GLY A 134 -4.85 -22.71 20.97
CA GLY A 134 -5.87 -23.73 21.20
C GLY A 134 -7.30 -23.20 21.25
N ALA A 135 -7.47 -21.89 21.45
CA ALA A 135 -8.78 -21.23 21.39
C ALA A 135 -9.22 -20.87 19.95
N MET A 136 -8.36 -21.06 18.95
CA MET A 136 -8.56 -20.66 17.55
C MET A 136 -8.89 -21.86 16.66
N LYS A 137 -9.74 -21.67 15.64
CA LYS A 137 -10.30 -22.75 14.81
C LYS A 137 -9.81 -22.78 13.35
N SER A 138 -8.99 -21.82 12.93
CA SER A 138 -8.42 -21.73 11.58
C SER A 138 -6.90 -21.77 11.63
N ASP A 139 -6.24 -21.79 10.48
CA ASP A 139 -4.79 -21.55 10.41
C ASP A 139 -4.45 -20.24 11.12
N VAL A 140 -3.50 -20.33 12.05
CA VAL A 140 -3.05 -19.21 12.89
C VAL A 140 -1.71 -18.72 12.36
N ARG A 141 -1.55 -17.40 12.36
CA ARG A 141 -0.33 -16.74 11.93
C ARG A 141 0.40 -16.18 13.14
N PHE A 142 1.73 -16.17 13.08
CA PHE A 142 2.58 -15.75 14.18
C PHE A 142 3.59 -14.72 13.69
N VAL A 143 3.80 -13.69 14.50
CA VAL A 143 4.94 -12.78 14.36
C VAL A 143 5.68 -12.77 15.69
N PHE A 144 6.87 -13.37 15.70
CA PHE A 144 7.83 -13.25 16.79
C PHE A 144 8.73 -12.07 16.48
N GLU A 145 8.43 -10.93 17.13
CA GLU A 145 9.05 -9.64 16.85
C GLU A 145 10.58 -9.67 16.99
N SER A 146 11.10 -10.44 17.94
CA SER A 146 12.53 -10.43 18.21
C SER A 146 12.98 -11.69 18.94
N LEU A 147 13.62 -12.60 18.20
CA LEU A 147 14.43 -13.67 18.78
C LEU A 147 15.60 -13.09 19.57
N THR A 148 16.13 -11.93 19.18
CA THR A 148 17.21 -11.24 19.89
C THR A 148 16.74 -10.77 21.27
N GLY A 149 15.54 -10.20 21.38
CA GLY A 149 14.93 -9.84 22.65
C GLY A 149 14.69 -11.04 23.58
N MET A 150 14.33 -12.20 23.02
CA MET A 150 14.27 -13.45 23.79
C MET A 150 15.66 -13.86 24.33
N GLN A 151 16.73 -13.67 23.55
CA GLN A 151 18.10 -13.99 23.98
C GLN A 151 18.48 -13.25 25.24
N ASP A 152 18.25 -11.94 25.23
CA ASP A 152 18.60 -11.03 26.31
C ASP A 152 17.91 -11.46 27.60
N LEU A 153 16.64 -11.86 27.47
CA LEU A 153 15.83 -12.28 28.60
C LEU A 153 16.17 -13.70 29.10
N TRP A 154 16.62 -14.60 28.22
CA TRP A 154 16.87 -16.00 28.56
C TRP A 154 18.35 -16.34 28.82
N GLY A 155 19.23 -15.34 28.78
CA GLY A 155 20.63 -15.49 29.17
C GLY A 155 21.50 -16.26 28.17
N GLY A 156 21.12 -16.29 26.88
CA GLY A 156 22.01 -16.74 25.81
C GLY A 156 21.36 -17.52 24.66
N GLU A 157 22.15 -17.69 23.59
CA GLU A 157 21.74 -18.33 22.34
C GLU A 157 21.28 -19.79 22.49
N GLU A 158 21.82 -20.52 23.48
CA GLU A 158 21.46 -21.92 23.70
C GLU A 158 19.97 -22.09 24.05
N GLN A 159 19.41 -21.17 24.83
CA GLN A 159 18.00 -21.22 25.21
C GLN A 159 17.09 -20.91 24.03
N ILE A 160 17.45 -19.92 23.20
CA ILE A 160 16.73 -19.66 21.94
C ILE A 160 16.76 -20.88 21.05
N LEU A 161 17.93 -21.49 20.86
CA LEU A 161 18.05 -22.64 19.99
C LEU A 161 17.17 -23.80 20.49
N LYS A 162 17.17 -24.08 21.80
CA LYS A 162 16.29 -25.09 22.41
C LYS A 162 14.81 -24.75 22.24
N PHE A 163 14.43 -23.49 22.43
CA PHE A 163 13.06 -23.04 22.23
C PHE A 163 12.63 -23.19 20.76
N TYR A 164 13.41 -22.63 19.83
CA TYR A 164 13.15 -22.65 18.39
C TYR A 164 13.07 -24.08 17.84
N THR A 165 14.02 -24.95 18.20
CA THR A 165 14.05 -26.37 17.78
C THR A 165 12.85 -27.17 18.29
N ARG A 166 12.23 -26.78 19.41
CA ARG A 166 11.03 -27.42 19.95
C ARG A 166 9.74 -26.82 19.39
N SER A 167 9.70 -25.50 19.21
CA SER A 167 8.52 -24.75 18.79
C SER A 167 8.25 -24.87 17.29
N CYS A 168 9.27 -24.74 16.43
CA CYS A 168 9.07 -24.73 14.98
C CYS A 168 8.46 -26.03 14.40
N PRO A 169 8.92 -27.25 14.78
CA PRO A 169 8.28 -28.47 14.32
C PRO A 169 6.82 -28.57 14.77
N ARG A 170 6.50 -28.11 15.97
CA ARG A 170 5.12 -28.11 16.47
C ARG A 170 4.24 -27.12 15.70
N LEU A 171 4.73 -25.91 15.47
CA LEU A 171 4.03 -24.91 14.65
C LEU A 171 3.82 -25.38 13.20
N TYR A 172 4.76 -26.15 12.67
CA TYR A 172 4.62 -26.80 11.36
C TYR A 172 3.48 -27.81 11.36
N GLU A 173 3.41 -28.70 12.36
CA GLU A 173 2.33 -29.69 12.50
C GLU A 173 0.97 -29.06 12.79
N LEU A 174 0.94 -27.89 13.43
CA LEU A 174 -0.28 -27.10 13.68
C LEU A 174 -0.75 -26.32 12.44
N GLU A 175 -0.11 -26.50 11.27
CA GLU A 175 -0.50 -25.83 10.03
C GLU A 175 -0.52 -24.29 10.17
N THR A 176 0.49 -23.74 10.83
CA THR A 176 0.62 -22.29 11.08
C THR A 176 1.60 -21.63 10.11
N ILE A 177 1.66 -20.29 10.09
CA ILE A 177 2.77 -19.55 9.46
C ILE A 177 3.42 -18.69 10.53
N ALA A 178 4.74 -18.76 10.67
CA ALA A 178 5.45 -18.05 11.72
C ALA A 178 6.60 -17.21 11.16
N TYR A 179 6.51 -15.89 11.36
CA TYR A 179 7.62 -14.96 11.16
C TYR A 179 8.48 -14.92 12.41
N TRP A 180 9.79 -15.06 12.23
CA TRP A 180 10.80 -15.03 13.28
C TRP A 180 11.84 -13.98 12.93
N ILE A 181 11.82 -12.85 13.62
CA ILE A 181 12.72 -11.73 13.33
C ILE A 181 13.92 -11.83 14.27
N MET A 182 15.11 -11.60 13.73
CA MET A 182 16.37 -11.71 14.45
C MET A 182 17.36 -10.67 13.94
N GLU A 183 18.03 -9.96 14.84
CA GLU A 183 19.11 -9.06 14.46
C GLU A 183 20.32 -9.87 13.96
N LYS A 184 20.66 -9.69 12.69
CA LYS A 184 21.65 -10.57 12.03
C LYS A 184 23.07 -10.46 12.58
N GLY A 185 23.41 -9.28 13.11
CA GLY A 185 24.72 -8.95 13.66
C GLY A 185 24.88 -9.29 15.16
N ALA A 186 23.78 -9.56 15.85
CA ALA A 186 23.77 -9.86 17.29
C ALA A 186 24.09 -11.33 17.59
N HIS A 187 24.06 -12.21 16.58
CA HIS A 187 24.08 -13.65 16.77
C HIS A 187 25.18 -14.39 16.01
N SER A 188 25.64 -15.49 16.60
CA SER A 188 26.67 -16.34 16.04
C SER A 188 26.25 -17.01 14.73
N ASP A 189 27.20 -17.23 13.83
CA ASP A 189 26.94 -17.97 12.59
C ASP A 189 26.48 -19.41 12.88
N ARG A 190 26.91 -19.99 14.01
CA ARG A 190 26.44 -21.29 14.48
C ARG A 190 24.94 -21.27 14.78
N LEU A 191 24.43 -20.27 15.51
CA LEU A 191 23.00 -20.17 15.80
C LEU A 191 22.20 -20.01 14.51
N LYS A 192 22.59 -19.07 13.65
CA LYS A 192 21.94 -18.80 12.36
C LYS A 192 21.90 -20.04 11.46
N ALA A 193 23.00 -20.80 11.40
CA ALA A 193 23.05 -22.06 10.65
C ALA A 193 22.04 -23.09 11.17
N ASN A 194 21.91 -23.27 12.49
CA ASN A 194 20.94 -24.20 13.08
C ASN A 194 19.49 -23.75 12.85
N ILE A 195 19.21 -22.46 13.00
CA ILE A 195 17.89 -21.88 12.70
C ILE A 195 17.52 -22.13 11.22
N ASN A 196 18.46 -21.87 10.31
CA ASN A 196 18.28 -22.07 8.88
C ASN A 196 18.06 -23.54 8.49
N GLN A 197 18.56 -24.52 9.25
CA GLN A 197 18.27 -25.93 8.97
C GLN A 197 16.78 -26.25 9.14
N ILE A 198 16.13 -25.64 10.14
CA ILE A 198 14.74 -25.92 10.53
C ILE A 198 13.76 -25.04 9.77
N ALA A 199 14.11 -23.77 9.53
CA ALA A 199 13.27 -22.82 8.82
C ALA A 199 12.92 -23.30 7.40
N GLN A 200 11.69 -23.01 6.95
CA GLN A 200 11.30 -23.27 5.56
C GLN A 200 11.76 -22.12 4.66
N VAL A 201 11.78 -20.89 5.18
CA VAL A 201 12.21 -19.69 4.45
C VAL A 201 13.18 -18.91 5.33
N ALA A 202 14.25 -18.39 4.73
CA ALA A 202 15.19 -17.48 5.39
C ALA A 202 15.47 -16.29 4.47
N ILE A 203 15.34 -15.09 5.02
CA ILE A 203 15.46 -13.82 4.31
C ILE A 203 16.47 -12.94 5.05
N ASP A 204 17.40 -12.34 4.31
CA ASP A 204 18.31 -11.32 4.81
C ASP A 204 17.83 -9.93 4.36
N LEU A 205 17.68 -9.04 5.33
CA LEU A 205 17.49 -7.61 5.11
C LEU A 205 18.82 -6.92 5.38
N SER A 206 19.21 -6.02 4.48
CA SER A 206 20.47 -5.28 4.61
C SER A 206 20.36 -3.87 4.06
N ILE A 207 21.16 -2.96 4.60
CA ILE A 207 21.36 -1.64 3.98
C ILE A 207 22.71 -1.62 3.28
N LYS A 208 22.71 -1.39 1.97
CA LYS A 208 23.93 -1.23 1.17
C LYS A 208 23.89 0.11 0.44
N ARG A 209 24.88 0.97 0.73
CA ARG A 209 25.00 2.32 0.14
C ARG A 209 23.73 3.16 0.28
N GLY A 210 23.08 3.07 1.44
CA GLY A 210 21.84 3.80 1.74
C GLY A 210 20.57 3.23 1.09
N LYS A 211 20.65 2.08 0.42
CA LYS A 211 19.49 1.36 -0.11
C LYS A 211 19.21 0.11 0.71
N SER A 212 17.96 -0.09 1.08
CA SER A 212 17.48 -1.34 1.69
C SER A 212 17.43 -2.44 0.62
N ALA A 213 17.83 -3.64 0.99
CA ALA A 213 17.87 -4.80 0.10
C ALA A 213 17.35 -6.04 0.83
N LEU A 214 16.54 -6.82 0.12
CA LEU A 214 16.01 -8.11 0.55
C LEU A 214 16.67 -9.22 -0.26
N THR A 215 17.25 -10.20 0.43
CA THR A 215 17.90 -11.37 -0.19
C THR A 215 17.28 -12.65 0.34
N ILE A 216 16.76 -13.50 -0.54
CA ILE A 216 16.24 -14.81 -0.14
C ILE A 216 17.42 -15.76 0.02
N LEU A 217 17.73 -16.16 1.25
CA LEU A 217 18.82 -17.11 1.55
C LEU A 217 18.38 -18.56 1.42
N LYS A 218 17.12 -18.85 1.78
CA LYS A 218 16.53 -20.18 1.73
C LYS A 218 15.05 -20.11 1.38
N ALA A 219 14.62 -21.04 0.54
CA ALA A 219 13.22 -21.26 0.20
C ALA A 219 13.00 -22.77 -0.01
N ASP A 220 12.70 -23.52 1.05
CA ASP A 220 12.68 -24.98 1.03
C ASP A 220 11.72 -25.51 -0.05
N LYS A 221 12.23 -26.44 -0.88
CA LYS A 221 11.53 -27.07 -2.02
C LYS A 221 10.94 -26.09 -3.03
N ARG A 222 11.31 -24.81 -2.94
CA ARG A 222 11.11 -23.78 -3.96
C ARG A 222 12.44 -23.63 -4.69
N LYS A 223 12.41 -23.39 -6.00
CA LYS A 223 13.61 -23.08 -6.78
C LYS A 223 13.46 -21.67 -7.36
N PRO A 224 13.44 -20.62 -6.52
CA PRO A 224 13.38 -19.27 -7.04
C PRO A 224 14.69 -18.97 -7.76
N ASP A 225 14.61 -18.41 -8.97
CA ASP A 225 15.79 -17.93 -9.71
C ASP A 225 16.49 -16.76 -9.00
N THR A 226 15.90 -16.27 -7.90
CA THR A 226 16.33 -15.12 -7.10
C THR A 226 17.02 -15.49 -5.79
N LEU A 227 17.35 -16.78 -5.59
CA LEU A 227 18.06 -17.23 -4.39
C LEU A 227 19.45 -16.58 -4.32
N ASN A 228 19.79 -16.01 -3.16
CA ASN A 228 21.03 -15.25 -2.91
C ASN A 228 21.25 -14.03 -3.82
N ILE A 229 20.18 -13.52 -4.46
CA ILE A 229 20.22 -12.29 -5.24
C ILE A 229 19.60 -11.15 -4.42
N PRO A 230 20.35 -10.07 -4.12
CA PRO A 230 19.80 -8.90 -3.45
C PRO A 230 18.78 -8.18 -4.33
N ASN A 231 17.61 -7.90 -3.77
CA ASN A 231 16.54 -7.11 -4.41
C ASN A 231 16.37 -5.83 -3.60
N ASN A 232 16.76 -4.70 -4.19
CA ASN A 232 16.59 -3.41 -3.54
C ASN A 232 15.09 -3.09 -3.41
N TYR A 233 14.72 -2.53 -2.26
CA TYR A 233 13.37 -2.08 -2.00
C TYR A 233 13.39 -0.77 -1.19
N TRP A 234 12.24 -0.11 -1.18
CA TRP A 234 11.94 0.99 -0.28
C TRP A 234 10.51 0.82 0.21
N ASP A 235 10.22 1.45 1.33
CA ASP A 235 8.87 1.52 1.87
C ASP A 235 8.42 2.96 2.08
N ASP A 236 7.11 3.16 1.96
CA ASP A 236 6.41 4.39 2.35
C ASP A 236 5.24 3.98 3.26
N GLY A 237 5.49 4.01 4.57
CA GLY A 237 4.57 3.53 5.59
C GLY A 237 4.33 2.02 5.48
N MET A 238 3.19 1.63 4.91
CA MET A 238 2.83 0.22 4.72
C MET A 238 3.15 -0.32 3.32
N THR A 239 3.48 0.55 2.36
CA THR A 239 3.71 0.12 0.98
C THR A 239 5.17 -0.27 0.78
N VAL A 240 5.45 -1.53 0.44
CA VAL A 240 6.79 -1.99 0.06
C VAL A 240 6.89 -2.07 -1.46
N SER A 241 7.88 -1.39 -2.04
CA SER A 241 8.14 -1.37 -3.48
C SER A 241 9.56 -1.83 -3.80
N PHE A 242 9.74 -2.63 -4.85
CA PHE A 242 11.07 -3.14 -5.24
C PHE A 242 11.62 -2.42 -6.48
N GLU A 243 12.95 -2.33 -6.63
CA GLU A 243 13.62 -1.71 -7.79
C GLU A 243 13.33 -2.48 -9.10
N SER A 244 13.04 -3.78 -9.01
CA SER A 244 12.54 -4.56 -10.15
C SER A 244 11.12 -4.18 -10.58
N GLU A 245 10.32 -3.63 -9.67
CA GLU A 245 9.05 -2.97 -9.98
C GLU A 245 9.28 -1.54 -10.50
N SER A 246 10.34 -0.84 -10.04
CA SER A 246 10.76 0.47 -10.59
C SER A 246 11.29 0.42 -12.02
N HIS A 247 11.64 -0.78 -12.52
CA HIS A 247 11.92 -0.98 -13.95
C HIS A 247 10.64 -1.26 -14.76
N ARG A 248 9.48 -1.42 -14.09
CA ARG A 248 8.16 -1.62 -14.70
C ARG A 248 7.20 -0.45 -14.47
N MET A 249 7.34 0.29 -13.38
CA MET A 249 6.80 1.64 -13.19
C MET A 249 7.77 2.59 -13.87
N GLY A 250 7.28 3.35 -14.85
CA GLY A 250 8.08 4.23 -15.71
C GLY A 250 9.16 4.95 -14.91
N LYS A 251 10.40 4.76 -15.32
CA LYS A 251 11.51 5.59 -14.88
C LYS A 251 11.05 7.03 -15.10
N ILE A 252 11.02 7.87 -14.06
CA ILE A 252 10.80 9.31 -14.23
C ILE A 252 11.87 9.77 -15.22
N ASP A 253 11.50 9.96 -16.48
CA ASP A 253 12.43 10.36 -17.52
C ASP A 253 12.57 11.88 -17.47
N LEU A 254 13.25 12.34 -16.40
CA LEU A 254 13.57 13.74 -16.17
C LEU A 254 14.28 14.33 -17.41
N GLY A 255 15.16 13.55 -18.04
CA GLY A 255 15.91 13.98 -19.22
C GLY A 255 15.00 14.25 -20.43
N MET A 256 14.12 13.31 -20.76
CA MET A 256 13.16 13.46 -21.85
C MET A 256 12.15 14.56 -21.55
N ARG A 257 11.69 14.67 -20.30
CA ARG A 257 10.75 15.72 -19.89
C ARG A 257 11.38 17.11 -19.95
N LEU A 258 12.62 17.24 -19.50
CA LEU A 258 13.39 18.47 -19.63
C LEU A 258 13.57 18.85 -21.10
N ARG A 259 13.91 17.88 -21.95
CA ARG A 259 14.06 18.10 -23.40
C ARG A 259 12.74 18.58 -24.02
N ASP A 260 11.62 17.95 -23.72
CA ASP A 260 10.28 18.34 -24.18
C ASP A 260 9.96 19.78 -23.79
N LEU A 261 10.07 20.13 -22.50
CA LEU A 261 9.80 21.47 -22.00
C LEU A 261 10.73 22.52 -22.61
N ARG A 262 12.03 22.22 -22.74
CA ARG A 262 12.99 23.10 -23.41
C ARG A 262 12.61 23.34 -24.87
N THR A 263 12.30 22.28 -25.61
CA THR A 263 11.95 22.39 -27.04
C THR A 263 10.62 23.11 -27.28
N ARG A 264 9.63 22.95 -26.40
CA ARG A 264 8.36 23.72 -26.45
C ARG A 264 8.57 25.23 -26.31
N GLN A 265 9.65 25.64 -25.66
CA GLN A 265 10.03 27.05 -25.54
C GLN A 265 10.98 27.53 -26.64
N GLY A 266 11.31 26.67 -27.60
CA GLY A 266 12.21 27.00 -28.70
C GLY A 266 13.67 27.18 -28.28
N LEU A 267 14.05 26.79 -27.06
CA LEU A 267 15.42 26.95 -26.55
C LEU A 267 16.31 25.81 -27.03
N SER A 268 17.55 26.11 -27.42
CA SER A 268 18.63 25.13 -27.60
C SER A 268 19.26 24.74 -26.26
N GLN A 269 19.99 23.61 -26.24
CA GLN A 269 20.74 23.19 -25.04
C GLN A 269 21.76 24.27 -24.61
N LYS A 270 22.36 24.99 -25.57
CA LYS A 270 23.32 26.06 -25.32
C LYS A 270 22.65 27.27 -24.65
N GLU A 271 21.46 27.64 -25.10
CA GLU A 271 20.71 28.76 -24.53
C GLU A 271 20.22 28.44 -23.12
N LEU A 272 19.65 27.26 -22.89
CA LEU A 272 19.26 26.84 -21.53
C LEU A 272 20.47 26.78 -20.59
N ALA A 273 21.60 26.24 -21.07
CA ALA A 273 22.84 26.19 -20.30
C ALA A 273 23.34 27.58 -19.89
N GLY A 274 23.28 28.55 -20.81
CA GLY A 274 23.61 29.95 -20.54
C GLY A 274 22.70 30.60 -19.50
N LEU A 275 21.40 30.31 -19.54
CA LEU A 275 20.42 30.84 -18.59
C LEU A 275 20.61 30.32 -17.16
N ILE A 276 21.04 29.06 -17.00
CA ILE A 276 21.21 28.45 -15.66
C ILE A 276 22.66 28.49 -15.15
N GLY A 277 23.61 28.91 -15.98
CA GLY A 277 25.03 29.03 -15.62
C GLY A 277 25.80 27.69 -15.61
N VAL A 278 25.48 26.78 -16.53
CA VAL A 278 26.21 25.50 -16.70
C VAL A 278 26.73 25.35 -18.13
N THR A 279 27.48 24.29 -18.43
CA THR A 279 27.93 24.01 -19.80
C THR A 279 26.82 23.34 -20.62
N PRO A 280 26.81 23.50 -21.97
CA PRO A 280 25.89 22.77 -22.83
C PRO A 280 25.99 21.24 -22.68
N SER A 281 27.20 20.74 -22.36
CA SER A 281 27.42 19.32 -22.07
C SER A 281 26.66 18.85 -20.84
N THR A 282 26.56 19.67 -19.78
CA THR A 282 25.76 19.36 -18.59
C THR A 282 24.28 19.23 -18.94
N ILE A 283 23.72 20.13 -19.74
CA ILE A 283 22.32 20.02 -20.20
C ILE A 283 22.11 18.75 -21.02
N SER A 284 23.03 18.44 -21.94
CA SER A 284 22.95 17.22 -22.76
C SER A 284 23.04 15.94 -21.92
N GLN A 285 23.91 15.93 -20.91
CA GLN A 285 24.02 14.81 -19.97
C GLN A 285 22.78 14.67 -19.07
N ILE A 286 22.12 15.77 -18.71
CA ILE A 286 20.84 15.72 -17.99
C ILE A 286 19.73 15.20 -18.90
N GLU A 287 19.62 15.71 -20.13
CA GLU A 287 18.59 15.30 -21.10
C GLU A 287 18.71 13.84 -21.56
N SER A 288 19.91 13.27 -21.47
CA SER A 288 20.18 11.85 -21.76
C SER A 288 20.11 10.95 -20.53
N ASN A 289 19.71 11.48 -19.36
CA ASN A 289 19.74 10.80 -18.06
C ASN A 289 21.12 10.25 -17.67
N THR A 290 22.21 10.81 -18.23
CA THR A 290 23.58 10.43 -17.89
C THR A 290 23.99 11.01 -16.53
N ILE A 291 23.48 12.20 -16.18
CA ILE A 291 23.65 12.83 -14.87
C ILE A 291 22.31 13.40 -14.38
N TYR A 292 22.15 13.50 -13.05
CA TYR A 292 21.03 14.21 -12.45
C TYR A 292 21.45 15.60 -11.98
N PRO A 293 20.62 16.63 -12.17
CA PRO A 293 20.89 17.96 -11.65
C PRO A 293 20.77 17.98 -10.12
N SER A 294 21.51 18.86 -9.46
CA SER A 294 21.27 19.14 -8.03
C SER A 294 19.91 19.81 -7.84
N LEU A 295 19.33 19.71 -6.63
CA LEU A 295 18.04 20.34 -6.33
C LEU A 295 18.01 21.85 -6.65
N PRO A 296 19.05 22.66 -6.32
CA PRO A 296 19.11 24.06 -6.73
C PRO A 296 19.14 24.26 -8.25
N ALA A 297 19.87 23.41 -8.99
CA ALA A 297 19.91 23.48 -10.45
C ALA A 297 18.54 23.14 -11.06
N LEU A 298 17.83 22.19 -10.47
CA LEU A 298 16.49 21.78 -10.91
C LEU A 298 15.44 22.88 -10.68
N PHE A 299 15.50 23.59 -9.55
CA PHE A 299 14.69 24.81 -9.32
C PHE A 299 14.98 25.90 -10.35
N LYS A 300 16.26 26.17 -10.65
CA LYS A 300 16.65 27.16 -11.67
C LYS A 300 16.16 26.78 -13.05
N ILE A 301 16.26 25.50 -13.42
CA ILE A 301 15.74 24.97 -14.68
C ILE A 301 14.24 25.19 -14.78
N ALA A 302 13.47 24.82 -13.75
CA ALA A 302 12.02 25.02 -13.72
C ALA A 302 11.64 26.50 -13.83
N GLN A 303 12.37 27.38 -13.14
CA GLN A 303 12.17 28.83 -13.18
C GLN A 303 12.45 29.41 -14.58
N MET A 304 13.57 29.03 -15.21
CA MET A 304 13.92 29.50 -16.55
C MET A 304 12.97 28.98 -17.62
N LEU A 305 12.45 27.76 -17.42
CA LEU A 305 11.40 27.19 -18.24
C LEU A 305 10.00 27.64 -17.81
N ASN A 306 9.85 28.60 -16.90
CA ASN A 306 8.55 29.12 -16.44
C ASN A 306 7.50 28.01 -16.15
N VAL A 307 7.93 26.93 -15.51
CA VAL A 307 7.08 25.80 -15.14
C VAL A 307 7.20 25.50 -13.65
N SER A 308 6.20 24.81 -13.09
CA SER A 308 6.32 24.28 -11.73
C SER A 308 7.38 23.17 -11.68
N ILE A 309 8.10 23.06 -10.56
CA ILE A 309 9.08 21.99 -10.35
C ILE A 309 8.46 20.59 -10.54
N GLY A 310 7.21 20.40 -10.10
CA GLY A 310 6.46 19.16 -10.28
C GLY A 310 6.22 18.79 -11.75
N SER A 311 6.23 19.75 -12.68
CA SER A 311 6.07 19.46 -14.11
C SER A 311 7.25 18.70 -14.72
N LEU A 312 8.44 18.76 -14.09
CA LEU A 312 9.63 17.99 -14.47
C LEU A 312 9.53 16.52 -14.08
N PHE A 313 8.62 16.21 -13.13
CA PHE A 313 8.39 14.88 -12.58
C PHE A 313 7.00 14.33 -12.90
N LYS A 314 6.15 15.10 -13.59
CA LYS A 314 4.82 14.64 -13.99
C LYS A 314 5.00 13.59 -15.07
N ASP A 315 4.55 12.38 -14.79
CA ASP A 315 4.61 11.25 -15.71
C ASP A 315 4.12 11.65 -17.10
N MET A 316 4.91 11.34 -18.13
CA MET A 316 4.30 10.86 -19.37
C MET A 316 3.87 9.44 -19.03
N PRO A 317 2.57 9.12 -18.94
CA PRO A 317 2.17 7.75 -18.72
C PRO A 317 2.65 6.91 -19.91
N GLU A 318 3.75 6.18 -19.73
CA GLU A 318 4.08 5.02 -20.57
C GLU A 318 3.05 3.93 -20.24
N THR A 319 1.86 4.12 -20.81
CA THR A 319 0.94 3.10 -21.30
C THR A 319 1.09 1.68 -20.73
N ALA A 320 0.45 1.44 -19.58
CA ALA A 320 -0.66 0.49 -19.65
C ALA A 320 -1.87 1.33 -20.06
N ILE A 321 -2.26 1.28 -21.33
CA ILE A 321 -3.52 1.92 -21.74
C ILE A 321 -4.62 1.16 -21.00
N GLN A 322 -5.08 1.69 -19.87
CA GLN A 322 -6.31 1.21 -19.27
C GLN A 322 -7.44 1.68 -20.17
N VAL A 323 -7.76 0.85 -21.17
CA VAL A 323 -8.85 1.12 -22.13
C VAL A 323 -10.22 0.88 -21.47
N VAL A 324 -10.26 0.03 -20.44
CA VAL A 324 -11.51 -0.42 -19.81
C VAL A 324 -11.52 -0.04 -18.33
N PHE A 325 -12.51 0.77 -17.95
CA PHE A 325 -12.84 1.11 -16.57
C PHE A 325 -14.09 0.32 -16.18
N SER A 326 -13.98 -0.57 -15.19
CA SER A 326 -15.08 -1.46 -14.79
C SER A 326 -15.82 -0.92 -13.56
N GLY A 327 -17.14 -1.11 -13.52
CA GLY A 327 -18.00 -0.75 -12.40
C GLY A 327 -18.93 0.44 -12.70
N ARG A 328 -19.66 0.91 -11.67
CA ARG A 328 -20.65 1.99 -11.80
C ARG A 328 -20.05 3.40 -11.81
N GLY A 329 -18.72 3.52 -11.66
CA GLY A 329 -18.04 4.79 -11.42
C GLY A 329 -18.10 5.28 -9.97
N THR A 330 -17.44 6.41 -9.72
CA THR A 330 -17.38 7.06 -8.40
C THR A 330 -18.51 8.08 -8.28
N ARG A 331 -19.29 8.01 -7.19
CA ARG A 331 -20.38 8.96 -6.95
C ARG A 331 -19.81 10.38 -6.82
N VAL A 332 -20.37 11.32 -7.57
CA VAL A 332 -19.98 12.74 -7.53
C VAL A 332 -21.05 13.58 -6.83
N SER A 333 -20.62 14.70 -6.26
CA SER A 333 -21.52 15.68 -5.64
C SER A 333 -21.74 16.86 -6.57
N PHE A 334 -22.94 17.41 -6.57
CA PHE A 334 -23.33 18.60 -7.35
C PHE A 334 -23.59 19.73 -6.36
N PRO A 335 -22.56 20.46 -5.92
CA PRO A 335 -22.64 21.37 -4.77
C PRO A 335 -23.59 22.55 -4.99
N TYR A 336 -23.95 22.84 -6.24
CA TYR A 336 -24.84 23.94 -6.63
C TYR A 336 -26.30 23.52 -6.78
N LEU A 337 -26.62 22.24 -6.58
CA LEU A 337 -27.97 21.70 -6.64
C LEU A 337 -28.44 21.29 -5.24
N PRO A 338 -29.76 21.35 -4.96
CA PRO A 338 -30.32 20.75 -3.75
C PRO A 338 -29.92 19.28 -3.60
N LYS A 339 -29.79 18.80 -2.36
CA LYS A 339 -29.49 17.38 -2.13
C LYS A 339 -30.67 16.52 -2.57
N GLY A 340 -30.39 15.52 -3.40
CA GLY A 340 -31.39 14.52 -3.83
C GLY A 340 -32.01 14.76 -5.20
N THR A 341 -31.81 15.93 -5.83
CA THR A 341 -32.42 16.25 -7.14
C THR A 341 -31.91 15.39 -8.30
N LEU A 342 -30.66 14.92 -8.20
CA LEU A 342 -30.07 13.98 -9.15
C LEU A 342 -28.96 13.14 -8.48
N THR A 343 -28.61 12.02 -9.10
CA THR A 343 -27.42 11.24 -8.75
C THR A 343 -26.47 11.18 -9.94
N GLY A 344 -25.17 11.36 -9.70
CA GLY A 344 -24.15 11.27 -10.74
C GLY A 344 -23.00 10.37 -10.35
N TYR A 345 -22.45 9.68 -11.34
CA TYR A 345 -21.27 8.83 -11.20
C TYR A 345 -20.26 9.20 -12.28
N ARG A 346 -19.02 9.52 -11.91
CA ARG A 346 -17.92 9.67 -12.88
C ARG A 346 -17.38 8.29 -13.26
N LEU A 347 -17.32 8.01 -14.55
CA LEU A 347 -16.88 6.72 -15.09
C LEU A 347 -15.35 6.59 -15.18
N SER A 348 -14.62 7.71 -15.15
CA SER A 348 -13.16 7.74 -15.07
C SER A 348 -12.64 7.91 -13.62
N PRO A 349 -11.42 7.41 -13.32
CA PRO A 349 -10.70 7.71 -12.07
C PRO A 349 -10.48 9.21 -11.85
N ALA A 350 -10.25 9.62 -10.60
CA ALA A 350 -10.11 11.05 -10.23
C ALA A 350 -8.83 11.70 -10.73
N ASP A 351 -7.81 10.88 -10.85
CA ASP A 351 -6.45 11.15 -11.26
C ASP A 351 -6.21 10.88 -12.75
N PHE A 352 -7.25 10.48 -13.50
CA PHE A 352 -7.15 10.23 -14.94
C PHE A 352 -7.12 11.57 -15.71
N ASP A 353 -5.98 11.86 -16.35
CA ASP A 353 -5.77 13.08 -17.14
C ASP A 353 -6.50 13.01 -18.50
N ALA A 354 -7.83 13.08 -18.44
CA ALA A 354 -8.70 12.98 -19.61
C ALA A 354 -9.02 14.34 -20.21
N LYS A 355 -9.00 14.40 -21.54
CA LYS A 355 -9.57 15.52 -22.32
C LYS A 355 -11.11 15.53 -22.29
N ALA A 356 -11.71 14.41 -21.90
CA ALA A 356 -13.16 14.25 -21.80
C ALA A 356 -13.51 13.48 -20.53
N GLU A 357 -14.43 14.00 -19.74
CA GLU A 357 -14.86 13.45 -18.47
C GLU A 357 -16.26 12.81 -18.63
N PRO A 358 -16.37 11.48 -18.65
CA PRO A 358 -17.64 10.78 -18.78
C PRO A 358 -18.34 10.56 -17.42
N TYR A 359 -19.65 10.75 -17.41
CA TYR A 359 -20.53 10.59 -16.26
C TYR A 359 -21.78 9.80 -16.63
N ILE A 360 -22.33 9.06 -15.67
CA ILE A 360 -23.73 8.64 -15.68
C ILE A 360 -24.51 9.58 -14.78
N ILE A 361 -25.54 10.22 -15.33
CA ILE A 361 -26.46 11.08 -14.59
C ILE A 361 -27.83 10.39 -14.53
N GLU A 362 -28.39 10.32 -13.33
CA GLU A 362 -29.70 9.74 -13.06
C GLU A 362 -30.61 10.80 -12.45
N ILE A 363 -31.79 11.00 -13.05
CA ILE A 363 -32.80 11.97 -12.62
C ILE A 363 -34.09 11.19 -12.33
N GLY A 364 -34.60 11.31 -11.10
CA GLY A 364 -35.81 10.61 -10.67
C GLY A 364 -37.06 11.02 -11.48
N PRO A 365 -38.14 10.23 -11.44
CA PRO A 365 -39.40 10.60 -12.09
C PRO A 365 -39.95 11.91 -11.51
N ASP A 366 -40.57 12.72 -12.37
CA ASP A 366 -41.09 14.07 -12.06
C ASP A 366 -40.11 15.10 -11.48
N GLU A 367 -38.82 14.76 -11.33
CA GLU A 367 -37.82 15.67 -10.80
C GLU A 367 -37.54 16.85 -11.73
N LYS A 368 -37.39 18.01 -11.11
CA LYS A 368 -37.17 19.30 -11.79
C LYS A 368 -35.92 19.96 -11.25
N ILE A 369 -35.00 20.31 -12.15
CA ILE A 369 -33.70 20.91 -11.83
C ILE A 369 -33.66 22.30 -12.46
N SER A 370 -33.47 23.34 -11.66
CA SER A 370 -33.58 24.75 -12.06
C SER A 370 -32.28 25.37 -12.59
N SER A 371 -31.28 24.54 -12.92
CA SER A 371 -30.02 24.99 -13.51
C SER A 371 -29.32 23.81 -14.21
N HIS A 372 -28.27 24.11 -14.97
CA HIS A 372 -27.39 23.09 -15.50
C HIS A 372 -26.55 22.41 -14.39
N PHE A 373 -26.08 21.19 -14.64
CA PHE A 373 -25.46 20.30 -13.64
C PHE A 373 -24.04 20.72 -13.29
N PHE A 374 -23.29 21.23 -14.28
CA PHE A 374 -21.89 21.59 -14.13
C PHE A 374 -21.67 23.10 -14.29
N ILE A 375 -20.59 23.61 -13.69
CA ILE A 375 -20.13 25.00 -13.85
C ILE A 375 -18.81 24.98 -14.60
N HIS A 376 -18.86 24.86 -15.92
CA HIS A 376 -17.68 24.99 -16.76
C HIS A 376 -18.02 25.65 -18.10
N LYS A 377 -17.02 26.25 -18.74
CA LYS A 377 -17.09 26.70 -20.13
C LYS A 377 -16.38 25.65 -20.97
N GLY A 378 -17.14 24.79 -21.64
CA GLY A 378 -16.62 23.73 -22.50
C GLY A 378 -17.76 23.12 -23.34
N GLU A 379 -17.38 22.31 -24.32
CA GLU A 379 -18.37 21.53 -25.08
C GLU A 379 -18.81 20.32 -24.25
N GLU A 380 -20.10 20.04 -24.25
CA GLU A 380 -20.70 18.95 -23.49
C GLU A 380 -21.62 18.12 -24.38
N MET A 381 -21.66 16.83 -24.13
CA MET A 381 -22.49 15.90 -24.88
C MET A 381 -23.22 14.93 -23.96
N GLY A 382 -24.55 14.91 -24.03
CA GLY A 382 -25.41 13.97 -23.32
C GLY A 382 -26.03 12.96 -24.29
N TYR A 383 -26.04 11.69 -23.94
CA TYR A 383 -26.76 10.64 -24.66
C TYR A 383 -27.77 9.98 -23.74
N VAL A 384 -29.04 9.95 -24.13
CA VAL A 384 -30.10 9.38 -23.30
C VAL A 384 -30.07 7.86 -23.40
N LEU A 385 -29.74 7.19 -22.30
CA LEU A 385 -29.68 5.74 -22.21
C LEU A 385 -31.08 5.14 -21.98
N SER A 386 -31.88 5.79 -21.13
CA SER A 386 -33.26 5.38 -20.82
C SER A 386 -34.06 6.55 -20.26
N GLY A 387 -35.39 6.49 -20.40
CA GLY A 387 -36.32 7.52 -19.91
C GLY A 387 -36.55 8.67 -20.89
N LYS A 388 -37.16 9.76 -20.39
CA LYS A 388 -37.54 10.93 -21.19
C LYS A 388 -37.30 12.22 -20.43
N LEU A 389 -36.55 13.13 -21.04
CA LEU A 389 -36.10 14.37 -20.42
C LEU A 389 -36.53 15.57 -21.26
N ALA A 390 -37.05 16.61 -20.62
CA ALA A 390 -37.25 17.91 -21.22
C ALA A 390 -36.23 18.91 -20.64
N PHE A 391 -35.73 19.81 -21.47
CA PHE A 391 -34.80 20.85 -21.03
C PHE A 391 -35.01 22.16 -21.78
N LYS A 392 -34.74 23.27 -21.09
CA LYS A 392 -34.96 24.61 -21.63
C LYS A 392 -33.64 25.32 -21.91
N ILE A 393 -33.38 25.60 -23.19
CA ILE A 393 -32.25 26.42 -23.63
C ILE A 393 -32.81 27.70 -24.24
N ARG A 394 -32.35 28.86 -23.74
CA ARG A 394 -32.87 30.17 -24.13
C ARG A 394 -34.41 30.20 -23.98
N ASN A 395 -35.14 30.41 -25.07
CA ASN A 395 -36.61 30.45 -25.10
C ASN A 395 -37.27 29.18 -25.65
N ALA A 396 -36.50 28.12 -25.92
CA ALA A 396 -37.01 26.88 -26.48
C ALA A 396 -36.99 25.75 -25.44
N VAL A 397 -38.04 24.92 -25.46
CA VAL A 397 -38.10 23.67 -24.71
C VAL A 397 -37.81 22.54 -25.68
N HIS A 398 -36.81 21.73 -25.36
CA HIS A 398 -36.41 20.56 -26.11
C HIS A 398 -36.78 19.31 -25.31
N THR A 399 -37.10 18.22 -26.01
CA THR A 399 -37.35 16.91 -25.39
C THR A 399 -36.39 15.90 -26.00
N ALA A 400 -35.80 15.07 -25.16
CA ALA A 400 -34.92 13.97 -25.55
C ALA A 400 -35.42 12.66 -24.92
N THR A 401 -35.38 11.60 -25.69
CA THR A 401 -35.79 10.23 -25.36
C THR A 401 -34.62 9.28 -25.54
N ALA A 402 -34.74 8.05 -25.03
CA ALA A 402 -33.71 7.02 -25.19
C ALA A 402 -33.23 6.89 -26.65
N GLY A 403 -31.92 7.02 -26.86
CA GLY A 403 -31.29 7.04 -28.17
C GLY A 403 -30.93 8.43 -28.70
N ASP A 404 -31.46 9.50 -28.10
CA ASP A 404 -31.21 10.87 -28.54
C ASP A 404 -29.90 11.44 -27.98
N LEU A 405 -29.29 12.32 -28.78
CA LEU A 405 -28.08 13.07 -28.45
C LEU A 405 -28.41 14.53 -28.13
N ILE A 406 -27.88 15.01 -27.02
CA ILE A 406 -27.89 16.40 -26.58
C ILE A 406 -26.45 16.91 -26.75
N TYR A 407 -26.25 17.98 -27.52
CA TYR A 407 -24.93 18.59 -27.71
C TYR A 407 -25.00 20.07 -27.30
N LEU A 408 -24.17 20.46 -26.33
CA LEU A 408 -24.10 21.82 -25.81
C LEU A 408 -22.71 22.39 -26.11
N THR A 409 -22.67 23.56 -26.74
CA THR A 409 -21.39 24.24 -27.06
C THR A 409 -21.09 25.37 -26.09
N SER A 410 -22.04 26.29 -25.93
CA SER A 410 -21.86 27.51 -25.14
C SER A 410 -23.11 27.91 -24.37
N ASP A 411 -24.30 27.55 -24.86
CA ASP A 411 -25.55 27.77 -24.15
C ASP A 411 -25.80 26.67 -23.12
N MET A 412 -26.05 27.09 -21.88
CA MET A 412 -26.39 26.18 -20.80
C MET A 412 -27.91 26.11 -20.60
N PRO A 413 -28.49 24.90 -20.47
CA PRO A 413 -29.89 24.76 -20.11
C PRO A 413 -30.21 25.42 -18.78
N SER A 414 -31.23 26.27 -18.81
CA SER A 414 -31.77 26.94 -17.62
C SER A 414 -32.60 26.01 -16.74
N GLU A 415 -33.11 24.92 -17.31
CA GLU A 415 -34.00 23.99 -16.64
C GLU A 415 -33.90 22.60 -17.25
N TRP A 416 -33.99 21.57 -16.41
CA TRP A 416 -34.18 20.18 -16.79
C TRP A 416 -35.38 19.59 -16.04
N LYS A 417 -36.13 18.71 -16.69
CA LYS A 417 -37.24 17.99 -16.09
C LYS A 417 -37.30 16.56 -16.62
N ASN A 418 -37.32 15.57 -15.75
CA ASN A 418 -37.74 14.23 -16.16
C ASN A 418 -39.27 14.25 -16.38
N VAL A 419 -39.70 13.96 -17.60
CA VAL A 419 -41.12 13.98 -17.99
C VAL A 419 -41.67 12.56 -18.19
N GLY A 420 -40.89 11.54 -17.85
CA GLY A 420 -41.30 10.14 -17.82
C GLY A 420 -41.62 9.63 -16.41
N GLU A 421 -42.23 8.45 -16.36
CA GLU A 421 -42.63 7.77 -15.12
C GLU A 421 -41.47 6.97 -14.48
N GLU A 422 -40.37 6.80 -15.19
CA GLU A 422 -39.17 6.08 -14.74
C GLU A 422 -37.96 7.01 -14.62
N THR A 423 -36.94 6.57 -13.89
CA THR A 423 -35.66 7.29 -13.79
C THR A 423 -35.03 7.49 -15.16
N CYS A 424 -34.76 8.74 -15.53
CA CYS A 424 -34.03 9.07 -16.75
C CYS A 424 -32.52 8.90 -16.52
N ARG A 425 -31.85 8.16 -17.40
CA ARG A 425 -30.39 7.91 -17.36
C ARG A 425 -29.70 8.51 -18.57
N LEU A 426 -28.61 9.23 -18.32
CA LEU A 426 -27.81 9.91 -19.35
C LEU A 426 -26.35 9.47 -19.25
N LEU A 427 -25.71 9.17 -20.38
CA LEU A 427 -24.26 9.23 -20.49
C LEU A 427 -23.89 10.67 -20.84
N TRP A 428 -23.19 11.35 -19.95
CA TRP A 428 -22.80 12.75 -20.11
C TRP A 428 -21.28 12.87 -20.25
N ILE A 429 -20.79 13.61 -21.23
CA ILE A 429 -19.36 13.80 -21.49
C ILE A 429 -19.06 15.30 -21.48
N SER A 430 -18.22 15.71 -20.54
CA SER A 430 -17.69 17.08 -20.43
C SER A 430 -16.32 17.13 -21.11
N ILE A 431 -16.14 17.96 -22.14
CA ILE A 431 -14.87 18.10 -22.87
C ILE A 431 -14.10 19.31 -22.29
N LYS A 432 -12.84 19.09 -21.93
CA LYS A 432 -11.94 20.11 -21.37
C LYS A 432 -11.29 21.01 -22.42
#